data_AF-A0A7Y6UG55-F1
#
_entry.id   AF-A0A7Y6UG55-F1
#
_cell.length_a   1.000
_cell.length_b   1.000
_cell.length_c   1.000
_cell.angle_alpha   90.00
_cell.angle_beta   90.00
_cell.angle_gamma   90.00
#
_symmetry.space_group_name_H-M   'P 1'
#
loop_
_entity.id
_entity.type
_entity.pdbx_description
1 polymer ?
#
loop_
_entity_poly.entity_id
_entity_poly.type
_entity_poly.pdbx_seq_one_letter_code
_entity_poly.pdbx_strand_id
1 'polypeptide(L)'
;MRTTTIALVLLLSACAADQASPPETPGDDGDDMGSGSGDDAVDPCATPVILPTSGRALDLMPPARLAELAARVPCIAPGRVRDVIESPHTFWYDKHSLTPGYQDSFGDNVITPIGMRPNTIDHGLIDTAVPGGHAQIFVEPGTFHFPFGRPAGDIANLEVVDFWQLPESNGTVLPVVHWRRDPNEYTHRVEWMFPAGTVFGELMFMTEDGQRYPFEIRTRTRTVDGWVNDIYRPFPRATDLADAIEARRTQRPEWATSPALDALVSQLRDGDLTPYHVAATHFAGAFPALDAGIDALPTLTGSDAELVHELLMTTPFRSMLGLTWKETGGKIAYAAAAAGTGSIVPKGFNAAAVRVDDSTCATCHRDAGRPFETWYDNILAYGELWGNDEIFTWHPFRLDRFVDDSGAVVNFNHDNREIRADFISAGLVAPYSATTHPATIYKRIVREWTDFAY
;
A
#
# COMPACT_ATOMS: atom_id res chain seq x y z
N MET A 1 -50.64 -45.79 2.69
CA MET A 1 -49.18 -45.99 2.56
C MET A 1 -48.82 -46.14 1.09
N ARG A 2 -48.42 -45.05 0.43
CA ARG A 2 -47.62 -45.05 -0.80
C ARG A 2 -46.85 -43.73 -0.81
N THR A 3 -45.53 -43.84 -0.67
CA THR A 3 -44.57 -42.74 -0.72
C THR A 3 -44.20 -42.54 -2.18
N THR A 4 -44.45 -41.34 -2.72
CA THR A 4 -44.05 -40.98 -4.08
C THR A 4 -42.78 -40.13 -4.00
N THR A 5 -41.65 -40.70 -4.37
CA THR A 5 -40.38 -40.01 -4.53
C THR A 5 -40.36 -39.39 -5.93
N ILE A 6 -40.29 -38.06 -6.02
CA ILE A 6 -40.09 -37.33 -7.28
C ILE A 6 -38.58 -37.09 -7.43
N ALA A 7 -37.98 -37.75 -8.42
CA ALA A 7 -36.61 -37.48 -8.86
C ALA A 7 -36.66 -36.37 -9.93
N LEU A 8 -36.02 -35.24 -9.62
CA LEU A 8 -35.86 -34.12 -10.54
C LEU A 8 -34.60 -34.36 -11.38
N VAL A 9 -34.78 -34.68 -12.66
CA VAL A 9 -33.72 -34.78 -13.66
C VAL A 9 -33.54 -33.39 -14.27
N LEU A 10 -32.43 -32.71 -13.96
CA LEU A 10 -32.02 -31.46 -14.58
C LEU A 10 -31.19 -31.78 -15.83
N LEU A 11 -31.79 -31.53 -16.99
CA LEU A 11 -31.14 -31.50 -18.31
C LEU A 11 -30.44 -30.15 -18.46
N LEU A 12 -29.10 -30.16 -18.47
CA LEU A 12 -28.28 -29.02 -18.88
C LEU A 12 -28.15 -29.02 -20.41
N SER A 13 -28.86 -28.11 -21.06
CA SER A 13 -28.68 -27.78 -22.46
C SER A 13 -27.48 -26.83 -22.60
N ALA A 14 -26.46 -27.27 -23.36
CA ALA A 14 -25.33 -26.45 -23.74
C ALA A 14 -25.75 -25.43 -24.81
N CYS A 15 -25.70 -24.14 -24.48
CA CYS A 15 -25.65 -23.08 -25.47
C CYS A 15 -24.18 -22.77 -25.76
N ALA A 16 -23.76 -23.07 -26.99
CA ALA A 16 -22.51 -22.57 -27.54
C ALA A 16 -22.62 -21.06 -27.72
N ALA A 17 -21.87 -20.30 -26.94
CA ALA A 17 -21.64 -18.89 -27.18
C ALA A 17 -20.30 -18.73 -27.90
N ASP A 18 -20.33 -18.06 -29.05
CA ASP A 18 -19.14 -17.61 -29.77
C ASP A 18 -18.23 -16.83 -28.83
N GLN A 19 -17.00 -17.34 -28.66
CA GLN A 19 -15.95 -16.64 -27.94
C GLN A 19 -15.44 -15.50 -28.83
N ALA A 20 -15.88 -14.29 -28.54
CA ALA A 20 -15.09 -13.11 -28.84
C ALA A 20 -13.81 -13.20 -28.01
N SER A 21 -12.65 -13.13 -28.67
CA SER A 21 -11.34 -13.15 -28.03
C SER A 21 -11.27 -12.10 -26.92
N PRO A 22 -10.81 -12.45 -25.70
CA PRO A 22 -10.57 -11.47 -24.66
C PRO A 22 -9.49 -10.46 -25.11
N PRO A 23 -9.55 -9.21 -24.62
CA PRO A 23 -8.43 -8.29 -24.77
C PRO A 23 -7.19 -8.90 -24.12
N GLU A 24 -6.06 -8.75 -24.80
CA GLU A 24 -4.74 -9.27 -24.45
C GLU A 24 -4.50 -9.21 -22.94
N THR A 25 -4.28 -10.40 -22.36
CA THR A 25 -3.68 -10.55 -21.03
C THR A 25 -2.41 -9.70 -20.95
N PRO A 26 -2.14 -9.02 -19.82
CA PRO A 26 -0.84 -8.41 -19.60
C PRO A 26 0.22 -9.49 -19.82
N GLY A 27 1.19 -9.19 -20.67
CA GLY A 27 2.25 -10.10 -21.04
C GLY A 27 2.83 -10.79 -19.81
N ASP A 28 2.78 -12.11 -19.84
CA ASP A 28 3.74 -12.95 -19.15
C ASP A 28 5.10 -12.57 -19.74
N ASP A 29 5.76 -11.56 -19.15
CA ASP A 29 7.16 -11.23 -19.38
C ASP A 29 8.02 -12.34 -18.74
N GLY A 30 7.79 -13.57 -19.21
CA GLY A 30 8.60 -14.72 -18.90
C GLY A 30 10.02 -14.39 -19.30
N ASP A 31 10.90 -14.43 -18.31
CA ASP A 31 12.33 -14.24 -18.39
C ASP A 31 12.96 -15.07 -19.52
N ASP A 32 12.95 -14.54 -20.74
CA ASP A 32 13.93 -14.92 -21.75
C ASP A 32 15.23 -14.22 -21.34
N MET A 33 15.96 -14.85 -20.41
CA MET A 33 17.38 -14.59 -20.13
C MET A 33 18.24 -15.04 -21.32
N GLY A 34 17.81 -14.71 -22.53
CA GLY A 34 18.55 -14.89 -23.76
C GLY A 34 19.87 -14.14 -23.64
N SER A 35 20.95 -14.89 -23.82
CA SER A 35 22.32 -14.39 -23.97
C SER A 35 22.42 -13.53 -25.24
N GLY A 36 21.80 -12.35 -25.19
CA GLY A 36 21.78 -11.34 -26.23
C GLY A 36 23.06 -10.53 -26.13
N SER A 37 23.84 -10.61 -27.20
CA SER A 37 25.08 -9.89 -27.44
C SER A 37 24.94 -8.37 -27.26
N GLY A 38 25.51 -7.84 -26.18
CA GLY A 38 26.29 -6.60 -26.17
C GLY A 38 25.62 -5.31 -26.65
N ASP A 39 24.30 -5.16 -26.52
CA ASP A 39 23.72 -3.82 -26.54
C ASP A 39 24.15 -3.11 -25.25
N ASP A 40 24.79 -1.95 -25.40
CA ASP A 40 25.20 -1.08 -24.30
C ASP A 40 23.99 -0.81 -23.40
N ALA A 41 23.85 -1.60 -22.33
CA ALA A 41 22.75 -1.47 -21.40
C ALA A 41 22.78 -0.04 -20.84
N VAL A 42 21.85 0.78 -21.31
CA VAL A 42 21.72 2.16 -20.86
C VAL A 42 21.51 2.13 -19.35
N ASP A 43 22.45 2.72 -18.60
CA ASP A 43 22.33 2.85 -17.16
C ASP A 43 21.01 3.58 -16.86
N PRO A 44 20.01 2.92 -16.24
CA PRO A 44 18.71 3.54 -16.00
C PRO A 44 18.82 4.71 -15.01
N CYS A 45 19.91 4.82 -14.26
CA CYS A 45 20.20 5.95 -13.37
C CYS A 45 20.86 7.13 -14.08
N ALA A 46 21.30 6.97 -15.34
CA ALA A 46 21.86 8.07 -16.12
C ALA A 46 20.81 9.14 -16.48
N THR A 47 19.53 8.76 -16.49
CA THR A 47 18.41 9.70 -16.66
C THR A 47 17.61 9.77 -15.37
N PRO A 48 17.79 10.82 -14.54
CA PRO A 48 17.06 10.99 -13.30
C PRO A 48 15.56 10.90 -13.50
N VAL A 49 14.86 10.35 -12.50
CA VAL A 49 13.40 10.32 -12.51
C VAL A 49 12.87 11.74 -12.36
N ILE A 50 12.00 12.16 -13.28
CA ILE A 50 11.44 13.52 -13.27
C ILE A 50 10.06 13.46 -12.62
N LEU A 51 9.94 13.92 -11.38
CA LEU A 51 8.64 14.10 -10.74
C LEU A 51 8.05 15.47 -11.14
N PRO A 52 6.95 15.55 -11.90
CA PRO A 52 6.36 16.82 -12.29
C PRO A 52 5.84 17.58 -11.06
N THR A 53 6.30 18.82 -10.84
CA THR A 53 5.88 19.62 -9.68
C THR A 53 4.69 20.54 -9.96
N SER A 54 4.16 20.51 -11.18
CA SER A 54 2.97 21.26 -11.61
C SER A 54 2.29 20.57 -12.81
N GLY A 55 1.14 21.09 -13.23
CA GLY A 55 0.42 20.61 -14.42
C GLY A 55 -0.72 19.63 -14.14
N ARG A 56 -0.90 19.23 -12.88
CA ARG A 56 -2.04 18.41 -12.44
C ARG A 56 -3.33 19.21 -12.43
N ALA A 57 -4.45 18.51 -12.56
CA ALA A 57 -5.78 19.08 -12.34
C ALA A 57 -6.01 19.50 -10.86
N LEU A 58 -5.28 18.90 -9.93
CA LEU A 58 -5.33 19.20 -8.50
C LEU A 58 -3.98 18.83 -7.85
N ASP A 59 -3.44 19.71 -7.01
CA ASP A 59 -2.29 19.42 -6.16
C ASP A 59 -2.79 19.19 -4.72
N LEU A 60 -2.63 17.97 -4.19
CA LEU A 60 -2.97 17.64 -2.80
C LEU A 60 -1.84 18.01 -1.85
N MET A 61 -0.61 17.69 -2.25
CA MET A 61 0.60 18.01 -1.53
C MET A 61 1.03 19.46 -1.79
N PRO A 62 1.45 20.23 -0.77
CA PRO A 62 2.00 21.57 -0.96
C PRO A 62 3.20 21.57 -1.93
N PRO A 63 3.36 22.56 -2.81
CA PRO A 63 4.43 22.57 -3.81
C PRO A 63 5.85 22.46 -3.24
N ALA A 64 6.12 23.09 -2.08
CA ALA A 64 7.41 23.00 -1.42
C ALA A 64 7.73 21.57 -0.97
N ARG A 65 6.74 20.88 -0.40
CA ARG A 65 6.85 19.49 0.02
C ARG A 65 7.05 18.55 -1.17
N LEU A 66 6.35 18.82 -2.27
CA LEU A 66 6.52 18.05 -3.51
C LEU A 66 7.91 18.26 -4.14
N ALA A 67 8.46 19.47 -4.07
CA ALA A 67 9.81 19.75 -4.54
C ALA A 67 10.88 19.05 -3.68
N GLU A 68 10.69 18.98 -2.36
CA GLU A 68 11.54 18.17 -1.47
C GLU A 68 11.51 16.69 -1.86
N LEU A 69 10.32 16.15 -2.14
CA LEU A 69 10.14 14.78 -2.58
C LEU A 69 10.83 14.51 -3.92
N ALA A 70 10.61 15.39 -4.91
CA ALA A 70 11.19 15.29 -6.25
C ALA A 70 12.72 15.18 -6.20
N ALA A 71 13.37 15.88 -5.27
CA ALA A 71 14.82 15.82 -5.08
C ALA A 71 15.33 14.49 -4.48
N ARG A 72 14.44 13.59 -4.06
CA ARG A 72 14.75 12.33 -3.35
C ARG A 72 14.14 11.10 -4.00
N VAL A 73 13.45 11.24 -5.12
CA VAL A 73 12.93 10.08 -5.87
C VAL A 73 14.11 9.19 -6.25
N PRO A 74 14.05 7.87 -5.97
CA PRO A 74 15.15 6.97 -6.28
C PRO A 74 15.36 6.85 -7.79
N CYS A 75 16.49 6.24 -8.16
CA CYS A 75 16.63 5.68 -9.50
C CYS A 75 15.59 4.57 -9.72
N ILE A 76 14.82 4.65 -10.80
CA ILE A 76 13.81 3.65 -11.18
C ILE A 76 14.07 3.25 -12.62
N ALA A 77 14.12 1.93 -12.86
CA ALA A 77 14.26 1.41 -14.21
C ALA A 77 13.08 1.85 -15.10
N PRO A 78 13.29 2.05 -16.41
CA PRO A 78 12.19 2.27 -17.36
C PRO A 78 11.10 1.20 -17.21
N GLY A 79 9.85 1.63 -17.27
CA GLY A 79 8.69 0.75 -17.12
C GLY A 79 7.56 1.43 -16.36
N ARG A 80 6.49 0.67 -16.12
CA ARG A 80 5.21 1.20 -15.64
C ARG A 80 5.31 2.06 -14.39
N VAL A 81 6.10 1.67 -13.39
CA VAL A 81 6.21 2.46 -12.14
C VAL A 81 6.89 3.81 -12.37
N ARG A 82 7.93 3.84 -13.22
CA ARG A 82 8.53 5.10 -13.65
C ARG A 82 7.55 5.94 -14.42
N ASP A 83 6.82 5.36 -15.38
CA ASP A 83 5.80 6.07 -16.17
C ASP A 83 4.71 6.69 -15.29
N VAL A 84 4.27 5.96 -14.26
CA VAL A 84 3.32 6.49 -13.27
C VAL A 84 3.96 7.65 -12.51
N ILE A 85 5.15 7.48 -11.94
CA ILE A 85 5.80 8.53 -11.12
C ILE A 85 6.12 9.81 -11.93
N GLU A 86 6.54 9.65 -13.19
CA GLU A 86 6.87 10.76 -14.09
C GLU A 86 5.66 11.39 -14.77
N SER A 87 4.47 10.80 -14.61
CA SER A 87 3.25 11.32 -15.24
C SER A 87 2.80 12.64 -14.60
N PRO A 88 2.43 13.66 -15.41
CA PRO A 88 1.81 14.87 -14.91
C PRO A 88 0.39 14.63 -14.35
N HIS A 89 -0.16 13.43 -14.50
CA HIS A 89 -1.47 13.02 -13.98
C HIS A 89 -1.38 12.23 -12.66
N THR A 90 -0.18 12.03 -12.11
CA THR A 90 0.01 11.36 -10.84
C THR A 90 -0.06 12.33 -9.69
N PHE A 91 -1.02 12.11 -8.81
CA PHE A 91 -1.26 12.92 -7.62
C PHE A 91 -0.43 12.38 -6.46
N TRP A 92 0.24 13.29 -5.76
CA TRP A 92 1.07 12.98 -4.60
C TRP A 92 0.41 13.50 -3.35
N TYR A 93 0.46 12.71 -2.28
CA TYR A 93 -0.08 13.07 -0.98
C TYR A 93 0.66 12.32 0.13
N ASP A 94 0.43 12.77 1.35
CA ASP A 94 0.91 12.17 2.59
C ASP A 94 -0.20 12.29 3.63
N LYS A 95 0.02 11.72 4.82
CA LYS A 95 -0.96 11.75 5.90
C LYS A 95 -1.37 13.15 6.39
N HIS A 96 -0.67 14.21 5.94
CA HIS A 96 -0.98 15.60 6.29
C HIS A 96 -1.81 16.28 5.21
N SER A 97 -1.58 15.95 3.94
CA SER A 97 -2.33 16.50 2.80
C SER A 97 -3.64 15.77 2.52
N LEU A 98 -3.72 14.49 2.87
CA LEU A 98 -4.96 13.71 2.87
C LEU A 98 -5.03 12.91 4.18
N THR A 99 -5.63 13.52 5.21
CA THR A 99 -5.66 12.94 6.56
C THR A 99 -6.43 11.62 6.59
N PRO A 100 -5.75 10.49 6.88
CA PRO A 100 -6.36 9.23 7.30
C PRO A 100 -7.73 9.36 8.01
N GLY A 101 -8.79 8.68 7.52
CA GLY A 101 -10.04 8.51 8.31
C GLY A 101 -11.00 7.40 7.87
N TYR A 102 -11.81 6.90 8.81
CA TYR A 102 -12.77 5.80 8.63
C TYR A 102 -14.23 6.29 8.63
N GLN A 103 -15.15 5.41 8.22
CA GLN A 103 -16.59 5.72 8.21
C GLN A 103 -17.30 5.02 9.37
N ASP A 104 -18.00 5.79 10.22
CA ASP A 104 -18.98 5.26 11.18
C ASP A 104 -20.25 4.87 10.43
N SER A 105 -20.24 3.71 9.79
CA SER A 105 -21.33 3.29 8.89
C SER A 105 -22.61 2.87 9.63
N PHE A 106 -22.58 2.79 10.97
CA PHE A 106 -23.68 2.28 11.78
C PHE A 106 -24.09 3.28 12.85
N GLY A 107 -25.35 3.73 12.79
CA GLY A 107 -25.93 4.52 13.85
C GLY A 107 -27.28 5.12 13.49
N ASP A 108 -27.85 5.90 14.41
CA ASP A 108 -29.15 6.56 14.26
C ASP A 108 -29.05 8.09 14.19
N ASN A 109 -27.83 8.65 14.20
CA ASN A 109 -27.55 10.09 14.23
C ASN A 109 -28.08 10.81 15.50
N VAL A 110 -28.48 10.05 16.54
CA VAL A 110 -29.05 10.56 17.79
C VAL A 110 -28.22 10.10 18.98
N ILE A 111 -28.05 8.79 19.13
CA ILE A 111 -27.27 8.14 20.17
C ILE A 111 -25.95 7.66 19.57
N THR A 112 -26.00 7.08 18.38
CA THR A 112 -24.83 6.52 17.70
C THR A 112 -24.41 7.42 16.53
N PRO A 113 -23.12 7.76 16.47
CA PRO A 113 -22.57 8.66 15.47
C PRO A 113 -22.62 8.01 14.08
N ILE A 114 -22.84 8.81 13.05
CA ILE A 114 -22.71 8.39 11.65
C ILE A 114 -21.85 9.43 10.96
N GLY A 115 -20.82 9.02 10.23
CA GLY A 115 -20.00 9.99 9.53
C GLY A 115 -18.65 9.48 9.09
N MET A 116 -17.77 10.40 8.74
CA MET A 116 -16.34 10.18 8.58
C MET A 116 -15.63 10.66 9.85
N ARG A 117 -14.65 9.90 10.34
CA ARG A 117 -13.75 10.30 11.42
C ARG A 117 -12.30 10.22 10.96
N PRO A 118 -11.50 11.27 11.15
CA PRO A 118 -10.06 11.17 10.99
C PRO A 118 -9.50 10.24 12.07
N ASN A 119 -8.47 9.47 11.72
CA ASN A 119 -7.75 8.62 12.65
C ASN A 119 -7.00 9.41 13.74
N THR A 120 -6.88 10.72 13.59
CA THR A 120 -6.26 11.64 14.55
C THR A 120 -7.24 12.17 15.59
N ILE A 121 -8.46 11.62 15.65
CA ILE A 121 -9.48 12.00 16.62
C ILE A 121 -8.97 11.82 18.06
N ASP A 122 -9.46 12.66 18.97
CA ASP A 122 -9.16 12.55 20.40
C ASP A 122 -9.46 11.15 20.94
N HIS A 123 -8.52 10.60 21.72
CA HIS A 123 -8.63 9.23 22.24
C HIS A 123 -9.88 9.06 23.12
N GLY A 124 -10.33 10.10 23.81
CA GLY A 124 -11.45 10.03 24.73
C GLY A 124 -12.76 9.73 24.00
N LEU A 125 -12.89 10.17 22.75
CA LEU A 125 -14.05 9.87 21.91
C LEU A 125 -14.10 8.39 21.51
N ILE A 126 -12.94 7.75 21.42
CA ILE A 126 -12.86 6.31 21.24
C ILE A 126 -13.04 5.61 22.58
N ASP A 127 -12.26 5.96 23.59
CA ASP A 127 -12.25 5.27 24.87
C ASP A 127 -13.55 5.40 25.67
N THR A 128 -14.40 6.38 25.36
CA THR A 128 -15.75 6.51 25.96
C THR A 128 -16.65 5.33 25.62
N ALA A 129 -16.61 4.83 24.38
CA ALA A 129 -17.43 3.69 23.98
C ALA A 129 -16.76 2.36 24.37
N VAL A 130 -15.42 2.28 24.31
CA VAL A 130 -14.65 1.10 24.70
C VAL A 130 -13.39 1.54 25.42
N PRO A 131 -13.33 1.41 26.76
CA PRO A 131 -12.15 1.79 27.53
C PRO A 131 -10.88 1.11 27.01
N GLY A 132 -9.91 1.90 26.54
CA GLY A 132 -8.65 1.43 25.96
C GLY A 132 -8.74 1.00 24.48
N GLY A 133 -9.90 1.18 23.84
CA GLY A 133 -10.14 0.84 22.44
C GLY A 133 -9.22 1.61 21.49
N HIS A 134 -8.84 2.85 21.82
CA HIS A 134 -7.90 3.60 21.00
C HIS A 134 -6.55 2.87 20.91
N ALA A 135 -6.00 2.43 22.04
CA ALA A 135 -4.72 1.72 22.07
C ALA A 135 -4.77 0.33 21.43
N GLN A 136 -5.96 -0.27 21.34
CA GLN A 136 -6.15 -1.54 20.61
C GLN A 136 -6.05 -1.34 19.10
N ILE A 137 -6.58 -0.24 18.59
CA ILE A 137 -6.70 0.04 17.14
C ILE A 137 -5.47 0.79 16.61
N PHE A 138 -4.97 1.75 17.37
CA PHE A 138 -3.92 2.70 16.96
C PHE A 138 -2.67 2.56 17.81
N VAL A 139 -1.51 2.66 17.16
CA VAL A 139 -0.20 2.75 17.83
C VAL A 139 0.10 4.19 18.25
N GLU A 140 -0.38 5.17 17.48
CA GLU A 140 -0.31 6.60 17.73
C GLU A 140 -1.48 7.28 16.99
N PRO A 141 -1.85 8.53 17.34
CA PRO A 141 -2.91 9.25 16.62
C PRO A 141 -2.65 9.27 15.11
N GLY A 142 -3.61 8.81 14.32
CA GLY A 142 -3.49 8.73 12.87
C GLY A 142 -3.00 7.38 12.31
N THR A 143 -2.36 6.55 13.13
CA THR A 143 -1.62 5.36 12.66
C THR A 143 -2.16 4.08 13.29
N PHE A 144 -2.72 3.19 12.48
CA PHE A 144 -3.20 1.86 12.92
C PHE A 144 -2.04 0.95 13.33
N HIS A 145 -2.35 -0.08 14.13
CA HIS A 145 -1.45 -1.22 14.30
C HIS A 145 -1.35 -2.05 13.01
N PHE A 146 -0.20 -2.71 12.82
CA PHE A 146 -0.03 -3.71 11.77
C PHE A 146 -1.12 -4.80 11.88
N PRO A 147 -1.74 -5.25 10.76
CA PRO A 147 -1.33 -5.09 9.37
C PRO A 147 -1.85 -3.85 8.64
N PHE A 148 -2.51 -2.93 9.35
CA PHE A 148 -3.14 -1.76 8.74
C PHE A 148 -2.32 -0.50 8.98
N GLY A 149 -2.25 0.37 7.97
CA GLY A 149 -1.68 1.73 8.11
C GLY A 149 -0.18 1.83 8.39
N ARG A 150 0.54 0.73 8.65
CA ARG A 150 1.99 0.70 8.82
C ARG A 150 2.62 -0.63 8.40
N PRO A 151 3.91 -0.65 8.03
CA PRO A 151 4.65 -1.89 7.78
C PRO A 151 4.84 -2.73 9.04
N ALA A 152 5.18 -4.00 8.84
CA ALA A 152 5.55 -4.90 9.92
C ALA A 152 6.85 -4.47 10.60
N GLY A 153 6.84 -4.54 11.94
CA GLY A 153 7.96 -4.18 12.80
C GLY A 153 7.78 -2.87 13.57
N ASP A 154 8.71 -2.61 14.48
CA ASP A 154 8.73 -1.41 15.32
C ASP A 154 9.66 -0.35 14.71
N ILE A 155 9.10 0.41 13.76
CA ILE A 155 9.86 1.34 12.92
C ILE A 155 9.59 2.77 13.38
N ALA A 156 10.63 3.49 13.78
CA ALA A 156 10.51 4.85 14.31
C ALA A 156 10.88 5.95 13.30
N ASN A 157 11.67 5.65 12.27
CA ASN A 157 12.22 6.62 11.33
C ASN A 157 11.71 6.42 9.89
N LEU A 158 10.48 5.94 9.75
CA LEU A 158 9.81 5.74 8.46
C LEU A 158 8.98 6.96 8.08
N GLU A 159 9.13 7.40 6.84
CA GLU A 159 8.23 8.33 6.17
C GLU A 159 7.61 7.63 4.95
N VAL A 160 6.30 7.72 4.81
CA VAL A 160 5.56 7.18 3.65
C VAL A 160 4.98 8.36 2.90
N VAL A 161 5.20 8.36 1.58
CA VAL A 161 4.60 9.32 0.67
C VAL A 161 3.80 8.55 -0.37
N ASP A 162 2.50 8.79 -0.40
CA ASP A 162 1.58 8.11 -1.29
C ASP A 162 1.50 8.82 -2.64
N PHE A 163 1.23 8.04 -3.67
CA PHE A 163 0.82 8.54 -4.97
C PHE A 163 -0.32 7.72 -5.53
N TRP A 164 -1.10 8.33 -6.41
CA TRP A 164 -2.07 7.60 -7.20
C TRP A 164 -2.27 8.23 -8.57
N GLN A 165 -2.62 7.39 -9.54
CA GLN A 165 -2.87 7.77 -10.92
C GLN A 165 -4.13 7.08 -11.39
N LEU A 166 -5.06 7.87 -11.92
CA LEU A 166 -6.25 7.36 -12.60
C LEU A 166 -5.92 7.06 -14.07
N PRO A 167 -6.51 6.00 -14.64
CA PRO A 167 -6.32 5.67 -16.05
C PRO A 167 -7.01 6.72 -16.93
N GLU A 168 -6.50 6.87 -18.16
CA GLU A 168 -7.10 7.74 -19.17
C GLU A 168 -7.73 6.94 -20.30
N SER A 169 -8.79 7.48 -20.88
CA SER A 169 -9.38 6.99 -22.12
C SER A 169 -9.59 8.16 -23.06
N ASN A 170 -8.99 8.08 -24.26
CA ASN A 170 -9.02 9.15 -25.26
C ASN A 170 -8.60 10.53 -24.71
N GLY A 171 -7.55 10.57 -23.87
CA GLY A 171 -7.05 11.79 -23.25
C GLY A 171 -7.96 12.38 -22.17
N THR A 172 -8.95 11.62 -21.68
CA THR A 172 -9.80 12.00 -20.56
C THR A 172 -9.54 11.06 -19.39
N VAL A 173 -9.27 11.62 -18.22
CA VAL A 173 -9.14 10.87 -16.96
C VAL A 173 -10.46 10.18 -16.62
N LEU A 174 -10.40 8.90 -16.29
CA LEU A 174 -11.55 8.14 -15.80
C LEU A 174 -11.71 8.40 -14.28
N PRO A 175 -12.83 8.98 -13.83
CA PRO A 175 -12.98 9.38 -12.42
C PRO A 175 -13.15 8.16 -11.51
N VAL A 176 -12.84 8.34 -10.22
CA VAL A 176 -13.40 7.49 -9.16
C VAL A 176 -14.90 7.73 -9.08
N VAL A 177 -15.69 6.68 -8.99
CA VAL A 177 -17.14 6.80 -8.94
C VAL A 177 -17.66 6.50 -7.54
N HIS A 178 -18.62 7.27 -7.05
CA HIS A 178 -19.17 7.10 -5.71
C HIS A 178 -20.70 7.04 -5.69
N TRP A 179 -21.28 6.42 -4.66
CA TRP A 179 -22.71 6.39 -4.41
C TRP A 179 -23.00 6.28 -2.91
N ARG A 180 -24.24 6.61 -2.53
CA ARG A 180 -24.72 6.37 -1.17
C ARG A 180 -25.38 5.00 -1.10
N ARG A 181 -25.11 4.28 -0.01
CA ARG A 181 -25.71 2.99 0.31
C ARG A 181 -26.29 3.07 1.71
N ASP A 182 -27.62 3.16 1.78
CA ASP A 182 -28.39 3.19 3.01
C ASP A 182 -29.33 1.96 3.02
N PRO A 183 -28.82 0.74 3.33
CA PRO A 183 -29.62 -0.47 3.19
C PRO A 183 -30.75 -0.57 4.23
N ASN A 184 -30.64 0.15 5.35
CA ASN A 184 -31.69 0.27 6.37
C ASN A 184 -31.56 1.63 7.10
N GLU A 185 -32.39 1.86 8.12
CA GLU A 185 -32.42 3.12 8.88
C GLU A 185 -31.22 3.34 9.82
N TYR A 186 -30.36 2.33 9.98
CA TYR A 186 -29.22 2.33 10.90
C TYR A 186 -27.88 2.20 10.20
N THR A 187 -27.88 1.93 8.89
CA THR A 187 -26.68 1.68 8.11
C THR A 187 -26.60 2.75 7.05
N HIS A 188 -25.54 3.54 7.10
CA HIS A 188 -25.31 4.65 6.21
C HIS A 188 -23.89 4.58 5.71
N ARG A 189 -23.68 4.54 4.40
CA ARG A 189 -22.34 4.42 3.84
C ARG A 189 -22.22 5.21 2.55
N VAL A 190 -21.07 5.84 2.36
CA VAL A 190 -20.64 6.28 1.02
C VAL A 190 -19.64 5.27 0.51
N GLU A 191 -19.97 4.63 -0.60
CA GLU A 191 -19.10 3.68 -1.28
C GLU A 191 -18.47 4.33 -2.51
N TRP A 192 -17.29 3.87 -2.89
CA TRP A 192 -16.63 4.24 -4.13
C TRP A 192 -16.03 3.03 -4.86
N MET A 193 -15.71 3.24 -6.14
CA MET A 193 -14.97 2.30 -7.00
C MET A 193 -13.91 3.03 -7.81
N PHE A 194 -12.71 2.48 -7.83
CA PHE A 194 -11.68 2.89 -8.78
C PHE A 194 -11.90 2.22 -10.15
N PRO A 195 -11.71 2.94 -11.26
CA PRO A 195 -11.67 2.29 -12.58
C PRO A 195 -10.48 1.33 -12.69
N ALA A 196 -10.67 0.23 -13.41
CA ALA A 196 -9.58 -0.67 -13.80
C ALA A 196 -8.46 0.10 -14.52
N GLY A 197 -7.23 -0.12 -14.09
CA GLY A 197 -6.04 0.62 -14.52
C GLY A 197 -5.54 1.65 -13.51
N THR A 198 -6.35 2.04 -12.51
CA THR A 198 -5.89 2.90 -11.41
C THR A 198 -4.64 2.32 -10.73
N VAL A 199 -3.63 3.14 -10.52
CA VAL A 199 -2.43 2.76 -9.77
C VAL A 199 -2.39 3.55 -8.47
N PHE A 200 -2.25 2.85 -7.36
CA PHE A 200 -1.81 3.42 -6.09
C PHE A 200 -0.37 3.01 -5.83
N GLY A 201 0.39 3.86 -5.15
CA GLY A 201 1.66 3.45 -4.62
C GLY A 201 2.12 4.22 -3.39
N GLU A 202 3.08 3.63 -2.71
CA GLU A 202 3.74 4.15 -1.51
C GLU A 202 5.23 4.24 -1.85
N LEU A 203 5.82 5.43 -1.75
CA LEU A 203 7.27 5.62 -1.76
C LEU A 203 7.75 5.81 -0.32
N MET A 204 8.56 4.87 0.14
CA MET A 204 8.96 4.76 1.54
C MET A 204 10.40 5.22 1.74
N PHE A 205 10.60 6.09 2.72
CA PHE A 205 11.89 6.62 3.11
C PHE A 205 12.23 6.23 4.53
N MET A 206 13.50 5.88 4.76
CA MET A 206 14.07 5.93 6.10
C MET A 206 14.75 7.28 6.31
N THR A 207 14.64 7.84 7.51
CA THR A 207 15.35 9.06 7.89
C THR A 207 16.54 8.74 8.78
N GLU A 208 17.75 9.08 8.34
CA GLU A 208 18.98 8.97 9.12
C GLU A 208 19.79 10.25 8.99
N ASP A 209 20.28 10.79 10.12
CA ASP A 209 21.01 12.07 10.19
C ASP A 209 20.28 13.24 9.50
N GLY A 210 18.95 13.25 9.57
CA GLY A 210 18.09 14.26 8.94
C GLY A 210 17.99 14.15 7.42
N GLN A 211 18.58 13.11 6.81
CA GLN A 211 18.47 12.81 5.38
C GLN A 211 17.46 11.68 5.15
N ARG A 212 16.73 11.77 4.05
CA ARG A 212 15.77 10.75 3.60
C ARG A 212 16.43 9.85 2.57
N TYR A 213 16.35 8.54 2.79
CA TYR A 213 16.82 7.53 1.85
C TYR A 213 15.65 6.63 1.44
N PRO A 214 15.31 6.56 0.14
CA PRO A 214 14.28 5.66 -0.34
C PRO A 214 14.77 4.23 -0.19
N PHE A 215 13.89 3.33 0.24
CA PHE A 215 14.24 1.91 0.36
C PHE A 215 13.22 0.94 -0.22
N GLU A 216 11.97 1.38 -0.39
CA GLU A 216 10.91 0.54 -0.92
C GLU A 216 9.88 1.40 -1.66
N ILE A 217 9.39 0.89 -2.81
CA ILE A 217 8.18 1.39 -3.45
C ILE A 217 7.18 0.25 -3.44
N ARG A 218 5.94 0.50 -3.03
CA ARG A 218 4.83 -0.46 -3.18
C ARG A 218 3.85 0.08 -4.18
N THR A 219 3.28 -0.79 -4.99
CA THR A 219 2.23 -0.42 -5.93
C THR A 219 1.07 -1.38 -5.88
N ARG A 220 -0.13 -0.86 -6.17
CA ARG A 220 -1.32 -1.65 -6.43
C ARG A 220 -1.96 -1.13 -7.71
N THR A 221 -2.20 -2.03 -8.65
CA THR A 221 -2.93 -1.74 -9.88
C THR A 221 -4.32 -2.35 -9.81
N ARG A 222 -5.35 -1.52 -9.98
CA ARG A 222 -6.74 -1.96 -10.03
C ARG A 222 -6.98 -2.81 -11.28
N THR A 223 -7.40 -4.05 -11.12
CA THR A 223 -8.01 -4.85 -12.19
C THR A 223 -9.53 -4.70 -12.12
N VAL A 224 -10.31 -5.45 -12.91
CA VAL A 224 -11.77 -5.47 -12.71
C VAL A 224 -12.17 -6.22 -11.44
N ASP A 225 -11.40 -7.24 -11.05
CA ASP A 225 -11.77 -8.19 -10.00
C ASP A 225 -10.98 -8.03 -8.69
N GLY A 226 -9.92 -7.24 -8.69
CA GLY A 226 -9.15 -6.95 -7.48
C GLY A 226 -8.00 -5.98 -7.72
N TRP A 227 -6.90 -6.21 -7.02
CA TRP A 227 -5.66 -5.46 -7.14
C TRP A 227 -4.52 -6.42 -7.45
N VAL A 228 -3.66 -6.01 -8.39
CA VAL A 228 -2.34 -6.64 -8.58
C VAL A 228 -1.32 -5.82 -7.81
N ASN A 229 -0.50 -6.48 -7.02
CA ASN A 229 0.44 -5.86 -6.10
C ASN A 229 1.86 -6.09 -6.57
N ASP A 230 2.72 -5.10 -6.33
CA ASP A 230 4.15 -5.24 -6.56
C ASP A 230 4.93 -4.37 -5.56
N ILE A 231 6.16 -4.79 -5.27
CA ILE A 231 7.09 -4.08 -4.42
C ILE A 231 8.39 -3.94 -5.19
N TYR A 232 9.00 -2.76 -5.12
CA TYR A 232 10.26 -2.46 -5.78
C TYR A 232 11.31 -2.10 -4.75
N ARG A 233 12.50 -2.68 -4.89
CA ARG A 233 13.66 -2.41 -4.05
C ARG A 233 14.91 -2.31 -4.92
N PRO A 234 15.98 -1.64 -4.44
CA PRO A 234 17.23 -1.54 -5.20
C PRO A 234 17.97 -2.89 -5.28
N PHE A 235 17.78 -3.76 -4.29
CA PHE A 235 18.44 -5.07 -4.22
C PHE A 235 17.40 -6.18 -4.06
N PRO A 236 17.11 -6.93 -5.14
CA PRO A 236 16.16 -8.02 -5.06
C PRO A 236 16.59 -9.18 -4.16
N ARG A 237 17.89 -9.47 -4.12
CA ARG A 237 18.46 -10.56 -3.32
C ARG A 237 19.59 -10.06 -2.43
N ALA A 238 19.87 -10.80 -1.35
CA ALA A 238 21.00 -10.53 -0.47
C ALA A 238 22.34 -10.51 -1.22
N THR A 239 22.48 -11.39 -2.21
CA THR A 239 23.65 -11.43 -3.10
C THR A 239 23.80 -10.18 -3.95
N ASP A 240 22.69 -9.59 -4.40
CA ASP A 240 22.73 -8.37 -5.22
C ASP A 240 23.29 -7.19 -4.43
N LEU A 241 22.94 -7.08 -3.13
CA LEU A 241 23.52 -6.10 -2.22
C LEU A 241 25.00 -6.39 -1.94
N ALA A 242 25.36 -7.65 -1.71
CA ALA A 242 26.75 -8.04 -1.46
C ALA A 242 27.66 -7.69 -2.65
N ASP A 243 27.23 -8.02 -3.86
CA ASP A 243 27.94 -7.70 -5.11
C ASP A 243 28.09 -6.18 -5.29
N ALA A 244 27.03 -5.42 -5.01
CA ALA A 244 27.06 -3.96 -5.10
C ALA A 244 28.03 -3.31 -4.09
N ILE A 245 28.08 -3.82 -2.85
CA ILE A 245 29.04 -3.36 -1.83
C ILE A 245 30.48 -3.66 -2.26
N GLU A 246 30.74 -4.89 -2.73
CA GLU A 246 32.08 -5.29 -3.17
C GLU A 246 32.57 -4.48 -4.39
N ALA A 247 31.68 -4.15 -5.32
CA ALA A 247 31.99 -3.29 -6.45
C ALA A 247 32.24 -1.83 -6.02
N ARG A 248 31.46 -1.31 -5.05
CA ARG A 248 31.55 0.09 -4.61
C ARG A 248 32.75 0.34 -3.69
N ARG A 249 33.10 -0.61 -2.82
CA ARG A 249 34.14 -0.42 -1.80
C ARG A 249 35.55 -0.18 -2.36
N THR A 250 35.81 -0.49 -3.63
CA THR A 250 37.10 -0.19 -4.27
C THR A 250 37.27 1.28 -4.64
N GLN A 251 36.21 2.08 -4.56
CA GLN A 251 36.24 3.50 -4.94
C GLN A 251 36.86 4.40 -3.86
N ARG A 252 36.89 3.96 -2.59
CA ARG A 252 37.49 4.70 -1.48
C ARG A 252 38.36 3.79 -0.60
N PRO A 253 39.58 4.20 -0.22
CA PRO A 253 40.48 3.36 0.59
C PRO A 253 39.88 2.90 1.93
N GLU A 254 39.12 3.76 2.60
CA GLU A 254 38.49 3.46 3.89
C GLU A 254 37.44 2.34 3.81
N TRP A 255 36.74 2.20 2.68
CA TRP A 255 35.76 1.13 2.47
C TRP A 255 36.42 -0.20 2.15
N ALA A 256 37.54 -0.17 1.40
CA ALA A 256 38.23 -1.37 0.95
C ALA A 256 38.75 -2.24 2.11
N THR A 257 39.02 -1.64 3.27
CA THR A 257 39.53 -2.34 4.46
C THR A 257 38.56 -2.33 5.63
N SER A 258 37.28 -2.02 5.41
CA SER A 258 36.29 -1.89 6.49
C SER A 258 35.85 -3.26 7.03
N PRO A 259 36.13 -3.59 8.31
CA PRO A 259 35.66 -4.84 8.90
C PRO A 259 34.13 -4.92 9.01
N ALA A 260 33.44 -3.77 9.11
CA ALA A 260 31.98 -3.73 9.19
C ALA A 260 31.33 -4.10 7.84
N LEU A 261 31.91 -3.61 6.74
CA LEU A 261 31.48 -4.02 5.40
C LEU A 261 31.81 -5.48 5.12
N ASP A 262 32.96 -5.99 5.57
CA ASP A 262 33.29 -7.43 5.48
C ASP A 262 32.26 -8.29 6.24
N ALA A 263 31.87 -7.87 7.44
CA ALA A 263 30.85 -8.55 8.23
C ALA A 263 29.47 -8.51 7.55
N LEU A 264 29.09 -7.38 6.95
CA LEU A 264 27.84 -7.25 6.19
C LEU A 264 27.83 -8.18 4.97
N VAL A 265 28.89 -8.16 4.16
CA VAL A 265 29.02 -9.03 2.98
C VAL A 265 28.97 -10.51 3.37
N SER A 266 29.68 -10.89 4.44
CA SER A 266 29.64 -12.25 4.99
C SER A 266 28.23 -12.64 5.44
N GLN A 267 27.53 -11.75 6.16
CA GLN A 267 26.14 -11.97 6.55
C GLN A 267 25.24 -12.14 5.32
N LEU A 268 25.40 -11.33 4.27
CA LEU A 268 24.55 -11.40 3.08
C LEU A 268 24.76 -12.69 2.28
N ARG A 269 26.01 -13.14 2.12
CA ARG A 269 26.33 -14.35 1.34
C ARG A 269 26.05 -15.63 2.12
N ASP A 270 26.62 -15.73 3.31
CA ASP A 270 26.75 -17.02 4.03
C ASP A 270 26.04 -17.03 5.38
N GLY A 271 25.63 -15.87 5.89
CA GLY A 271 24.98 -15.74 7.20
C GLY A 271 23.70 -16.58 7.33
N ASP A 272 23.52 -17.22 8.49
CA ASP A 272 22.28 -17.95 8.78
C ASP A 272 21.11 -16.99 8.99
N LEU A 273 19.91 -17.47 8.64
CA LEU A 273 18.66 -16.80 8.98
C LEU A 273 18.20 -17.20 10.39
N THR A 274 17.76 -16.20 11.17
CA THR A 274 17.15 -16.42 12.48
C THR A 274 15.68 -16.79 12.31
N PRO A 275 15.13 -17.83 12.98
CA PRO A 275 13.70 -18.10 12.94
C PRO A 275 12.87 -16.88 13.32
N TYR A 276 11.79 -16.65 12.59
CA TYR A 276 10.88 -15.55 12.83
C TYR A 276 9.43 -16.00 12.66
N HIS A 277 8.59 -15.45 13.52
CA HIS A 277 7.16 -15.70 13.53
C HIS A 277 6.44 -14.36 13.56
N VAL A 278 5.51 -14.14 12.64
CA VAL A 278 4.64 -12.96 12.62
C VAL A 278 3.18 -13.40 12.67
N ALA A 279 2.41 -12.73 13.52
CA ALA A 279 0.98 -12.93 13.65
C ALA A 279 0.30 -11.58 13.89
N ALA A 280 -0.97 -11.47 13.50
CA ALA A 280 -1.76 -10.29 13.82
C ALA A 280 -2.10 -10.29 15.32
N THR A 281 -1.53 -9.36 16.08
CA THR A 281 -1.74 -9.27 17.54
C THR A 281 -2.91 -8.39 17.90
N HIS A 282 -3.08 -7.25 17.22
CA HIS A 282 -4.16 -6.30 17.46
C HIS A 282 -5.42 -6.68 16.67
N PHE A 283 -5.27 -6.96 15.38
CA PHE A 283 -6.36 -7.42 14.51
C PHE A 283 -6.34 -8.94 14.37
N ALA A 284 -6.62 -9.64 15.47
CA ALA A 284 -6.47 -11.09 15.54
C ALA A 284 -7.22 -11.80 14.41
N GLY A 285 -6.49 -12.55 13.58
CA GLY A 285 -7.04 -13.24 12.41
C GLY A 285 -6.99 -12.47 11.09
N ALA A 286 -6.46 -11.23 11.06
CA ALA A 286 -6.32 -10.45 9.82
C ALA A 286 -5.44 -11.14 8.78
N PHE A 287 -4.49 -11.97 9.22
CA PHE A 287 -3.78 -12.91 8.37
C PHE A 287 -3.39 -14.14 9.22
N PRO A 288 -3.26 -15.33 8.61
CA PRO A 288 -2.75 -16.50 9.32
C PRO A 288 -1.31 -16.24 9.76
N ALA A 289 -0.91 -16.78 10.91
CA ALA A 289 0.46 -16.62 11.36
C ALA A 289 1.45 -17.18 10.32
N LEU A 290 2.56 -16.48 10.12
CA LEU A 290 3.58 -16.80 9.12
C LEU A 290 4.92 -17.07 9.81
N ASP A 291 5.55 -18.16 9.42
CA ASP A 291 6.92 -18.49 9.83
C ASP A 291 7.89 -18.15 8.69
N ALA A 292 9.04 -17.57 9.05
CA ALA A 292 10.07 -17.16 8.11
C ALA A 292 11.46 -17.18 8.75
N GLY A 293 12.47 -16.82 7.96
CA GLY A 293 13.78 -16.41 8.45
C GLY A 293 13.91 -14.89 8.45
N ILE A 294 14.59 -14.32 9.44
CA ILE A 294 15.09 -12.94 9.41
C ILE A 294 16.56 -12.94 9.03
N ASP A 295 16.90 -12.12 8.04
CA ASP A 295 18.27 -11.70 7.75
C ASP A 295 18.54 -10.37 8.46
N ALA A 296 19.07 -10.44 9.68
CA ALA A 296 19.31 -9.27 10.52
C ALA A 296 20.64 -8.62 10.15
N LEU A 297 20.59 -7.61 9.27
CA LEU A 297 21.78 -6.92 8.82
C LEU A 297 22.46 -6.17 9.98
N PRO A 298 23.81 -6.23 10.09
CA PRO A 298 24.55 -5.54 11.13
C PRO A 298 24.39 -4.02 11.04
N THR A 299 24.51 -3.35 12.18
CA THR A 299 24.57 -1.89 12.24
C THR A 299 25.82 -1.37 11.53
N LEU A 300 25.65 -0.36 10.68
CA LEU A 300 26.75 0.39 10.09
C LEU A 300 26.77 1.84 10.62
N THR A 301 27.95 2.47 10.56
CA THR A 301 28.15 3.84 11.04
C THR A 301 29.17 4.56 10.18
N GLY A 302 29.17 5.90 10.22
CA GLY A 302 30.17 6.72 9.55
C GLY A 302 30.27 6.41 8.05
N SER A 303 31.50 6.22 7.56
CA SER A 303 31.77 5.96 6.15
C SER A 303 31.12 4.68 5.63
N ASP A 304 30.90 3.66 6.46
CA ASP A 304 30.29 2.40 6.01
C ASP A 304 28.80 2.58 5.70
N ALA A 305 28.09 3.35 6.53
CA ALA A 305 26.71 3.73 6.28
C ALA A 305 26.58 4.62 5.04
N GLU A 306 27.54 5.54 4.82
CA GLU A 306 27.59 6.38 3.63
C GLU A 306 27.60 5.56 2.33
N LEU A 307 28.38 4.46 2.28
CA LEU A 307 28.40 3.57 1.11
C LEU A 307 27.01 2.99 0.83
N VAL A 308 26.32 2.50 1.86
CA VAL A 308 24.97 1.90 1.70
C VAL A 308 23.94 2.95 1.30
N HIS A 309 24.03 4.15 1.85
CA HIS A 309 23.18 5.27 1.48
C HIS A 309 23.40 5.72 0.02
N GLU A 310 24.65 5.77 -0.44
CA GLU A 310 24.95 6.02 -1.86
C GLU A 310 24.34 4.93 -2.76
N LEU A 311 24.43 3.67 -2.34
CA LEU A 311 23.85 2.54 -3.06
C LEU A 311 22.32 2.66 -3.18
N LEU A 312 21.60 3.08 -2.13
CA LEU A 312 20.15 3.33 -2.19
C LEU A 312 19.76 4.41 -3.20
N MET A 313 20.62 5.43 -3.37
CA MET A 313 20.35 6.55 -4.29
C MET A 313 20.76 6.26 -5.74
N THR A 314 21.71 5.34 -5.94
CA THR A 314 22.34 5.09 -7.26
C THR A 314 22.03 3.72 -7.84
N THR A 315 21.30 2.86 -7.13
CA THR A 315 20.89 1.55 -7.62
C THR A 315 19.44 1.61 -8.11
N PRO A 316 19.12 1.07 -9.30
CA PRO A 316 17.77 1.10 -9.83
C PRO A 316 16.84 0.21 -9.01
N PHE A 317 15.68 0.75 -8.66
CA PHE A 317 14.60 -0.03 -8.04
C PHE A 317 14.00 -1.00 -9.06
N ARG A 318 13.83 -2.26 -8.67
CA ARG A 318 13.33 -3.36 -9.50
C ARG A 318 12.22 -4.12 -8.76
N SER A 319 11.31 -4.71 -9.53
CA SER A 319 10.23 -5.54 -9.01
C SER A 319 10.78 -6.70 -8.19
N MET A 320 10.08 -7.00 -7.10
CA MET A 320 10.35 -8.07 -6.15
C MET A 320 9.37 -9.24 -6.32
N LEU A 321 8.44 -9.14 -7.27
CA LEU A 321 7.34 -10.08 -7.44
C LEU A 321 7.86 -11.53 -7.58
N GLY A 322 7.44 -12.41 -6.68
CA GLY A 322 7.85 -13.80 -6.65
C GLY A 322 9.31 -14.06 -6.24
N LEU A 323 10.09 -13.03 -5.92
CA LEU A 323 11.49 -13.17 -5.54
C LEU A 323 11.66 -13.40 -4.04
N THR A 324 12.71 -14.14 -3.70
CA THR A 324 13.16 -14.39 -2.34
C THR A 324 14.41 -13.56 -2.08
N TRP A 325 14.44 -12.85 -0.93
CA TRP A 325 15.62 -12.08 -0.52
C TRP A 325 16.79 -13.01 -0.20
N LYS A 326 16.54 -14.03 0.63
CA LYS A 326 17.55 -15.01 1.04
C LYS A 326 16.91 -16.33 1.49
N GLU A 327 17.57 -17.44 1.19
CA GLU A 327 17.20 -18.78 1.68
C GLU A 327 18.44 -19.52 2.21
N THR A 328 18.43 -19.89 3.49
CA THR A 328 19.53 -20.60 4.15
C THR A 328 19.00 -21.55 5.22
N GLY A 329 19.50 -22.78 5.27
CA GLY A 329 19.16 -23.74 6.33
C GLY A 329 17.66 -24.06 6.42
N GLY A 330 16.96 -24.11 5.28
CA GLY A 330 15.53 -24.38 5.19
C GLY A 330 14.61 -23.24 5.64
N LYS A 331 15.16 -22.04 5.89
CA LYS A 331 14.39 -20.83 6.18
C LYS A 331 14.43 -19.89 5.00
N ILE A 332 13.37 -19.13 4.81
CA ILE A 332 13.19 -18.18 3.71
C ILE A 332 12.92 -16.79 4.30
N ALA A 333 13.60 -15.78 3.78
CA ALA A 333 13.33 -14.37 4.02
C ALA A 333 12.93 -13.71 2.70
N TYR A 334 11.85 -12.93 2.70
CA TYR A 334 11.38 -12.16 1.53
C TYR A 334 11.84 -10.69 1.55
N ALA A 335 12.48 -10.25 2.64
CA ALA A 335 13.03 -8.91 2.79
C ALA A 335 14.22 -8.93 3.77
N ALA A 336 15.11 -7.95 3.64
CA ALA A 336 16.09 -7.64 4.66
C ALA A 336 15.41 -7.11 5.94
N ALA A 337 16.08 -7.30 7.07
CA ALA A 337 15.76 -6.62 8.32
C ALA A 337 17.00 -5.87 8.84
N ALA A 338 16.79 -4.79 9.57
CA ALA A 338 17.88 -4.02 10.16
C ALA A 338 17.86 -4.08 11.69
N ALA A 339 18.95 -4.56 12.29
CA ALA A 339 19.14 -4.55 13.74
C ALA A 339 19.49 -3.14 14.27
N GLY A 340 20.01 -2.26 13.42
CA GLY A 340 20.41 -0.90 13.76
C GLY A 340 20.36 0.05 12.56
N THR A 341 21.07 1.18 12.66
CA THR A 341 21.18 2.23 11.64
C THR A 341 22.16 1.88 10.53
N GLY A 342 22.18 2.69 9.46
CA GLY A 342 23.11 2.56 8.34
C GLY A 342 22.84 1.36 7.43
N SER A 343 21.62 0.84 7.44
CA SER A 343 21.21 -0.33 6.66
C SER A 343 20.47 0.08 5.38
N ILE A 344 20.09 -0.88 4.53
CA ILE A 344 19.25 -0.63 3.36
C ILE A 344 17.75 -0.48 3.70
N VAL A 345 17.36 -0.73 4.95
CA VAL A 345 15.98 -0.60 5.46
C VAL A 345 16.03 0.01 6.86
N PRO A 346 14.96 0.69 7.33
CA PRO A 346 15.00 1.34 8.63
C PRO A 346 15.11 0.32 9.77
N LYS A 347 15.72 0.74 10.89
CA LYS A 347 15.80 -0.07 12.11
C LYS A 347 14.41 -0.56 12.50
N GLY A 348 14.32 -1.86 12.81
CA GLY A 348 13.06 -2.48 13.24
C GLY A 348 12.09 -2.82 12.10
N PHE A 349 12.43 -2.51 10.85
CA PHE A 349 11.68 -2.98 9.69
C PHE A 349 11.75 -4.51 9.58
N ASN A 350 10.60 -5.14 9.42
CA ASN A 350 10.53 -6.60 9.33
C ASN A 350 9.42 -7.07 8.39
N ALA A 351 9.67 -6.97 7.08
CA ALA A 351 8.83 -7.59 6.06
C ALA A 351 9.30 -9.01 5.67
N ALA A 352 10.16 -9.65 6.49
CA ALA A 352 10.85 -10.89 6.10
C ALA A 352 9.91 -12.07 5.85
N ALA A 353 8.74 -12.08 6.50
CA ALA A 353 7.72 -13.11 6.33
C ALA A 353 6.69 -12.81 5.23
N VAL A 354 6.71 -11.62 4.64
CA VAL A 354 5.71 -11.18 3.67
C VAL A 354 6.24 -11.42 2.27
N ARG A 355 5.81 -12.52 1.63
CA ARG A 355 6.10 -12.77 0.22
C ARG A 355 5.47 -11.67 -0.64
N VAL A 356 6.21 -11.22 -1.64
CA VAL A 356 5.70 -10.24 -2.62
C VAL A 356 4.93 -10.99 -3.69
N ASP A 357 3.62 -11.12 -3.48
CA ASP A 357 2.65 -11.59 -4.48
C ASP A 357 1.22 -11.15 -4.14
N ASP A 358 0.32 -11.36 -5.11
CA ASP A 358 -1.09 -11.00 -4.97
C ASP A 358 -1.80 -11.73 -3.83
N SER A 359 -1.49 -12.99 -3.56
CA SER A 359 -2.17 -13.79 -2.53
C SER A 359 -1.85 -13.30 -1.11
N THR A 360 -0.59 -12.98 -0.85
CA THR A 360 -0.07 -12.56 0.44
C THR A 360 -0.48 -11.11 0.70
N CYS A 361 -0.30 -10.23 -0.29
CA CYS A 361 -0.74 -8.85 -0.19
C CYS A 361 -2.27 -8.76 -0.03
N ALA A 362 -3.04 -9.52 -0.80
CA ALA A 362 -4.49 -9.55 -0.64
C ALA A 362 -4.91 -10.07 0.73
N THR A 363 -4.11 -10.85 1.46
CA THR A 363 -4.51 -11.32 2.79
C THR A 363 -4.67 -10.16 3.77
N CYS A 364 -3.70 -9.24 3.81
CA CYS A 364 -3.79 -8.06 4.68
C CYS A 364 -4.72 -6.96 4.13
N HIS A 365 -4.97 -6.92 2.81
CA HIS A 365 -5.78 -5.85 2.20
C HIS A 365 -7.24 -6.22 1.93
N ARG A 366 -7.57 -7.51 1.82
CA ARG A 366 -8.94 -8.01 1.57
C ARG A 366 -9.92 -7.64 2.66
N ASP A 367 -9.43 -7.40 3.88
CA ASP A 367 -10.26 -7.08 5.02
C ASP A 367 -10.39 -5.57 5.28
N ALA A 368 -9.84 -4.73 4.40
CA ALA A 368 -10.20 -3.32 4.34
C ALA A 368 -11.71 -3.17 4.16
N GLY A 369 -12.37 -2.22 4.80
CA GLY A 369 -13.84 -2.11 4.75
C GLY A 369 -14.59 -3.01 5.73
N ARG A 370 -13.91 -3.92 6.44
CA ARG A 370 -14.54 -4.83 7.41
C ARG A 370 -14.92 -4.10 8.70
N PRO A 371 -16.11 -4.37 9.29
CA PRO A 371 -16.50 -3.80 10.57
C PRO A 371 -15.50 -4.11 11.69
N PHE A 372 -15.19 -3.11 12.53
CA PHE A 372 -14.25 -3.32 13.64
C PHE A 372 -14.71 -4.37 14.66
N GLU A 373 -16.02 -4.55 14.81
CA GLU A 373 -16.58 -5.60 15.65
C GLU A 373 -16.11 -7.01 15.27
N THR A 374 -15.67 -7.22 14.03
CA THR A 374 -15.15 -8.53 13.64
C THR A 374 -13.79 -8.84 14.29
N TRP A 375 -13.07 -7.80 14.69
CA TRP A 375 -11.78 -7.91 15.36
C TRP A 375 -11.91 -7.84 16.88
N TYR A 376 -12.96 -7.17 17.36
CA TYR A 376 -13.16 -6.89 18.77
C TYR A 376 -14.66 -6.91 19.12
N ASP A 377 -15.09 -7.92 19.88
CA ASP A 377 -16.50 -8.15 20.24
C ASP A 377 -17.20 -6.93 20.90
N ASN A 378 -16.42 -6.02 21.50
CA ASN A 378 -16.91 -4.84 22.19
C ASN A 378 -16.91 -3.56 21.33
N ILE A 379 -16.41 -3.60 20.08
CA ILE A 379 -16.20 -2.43 19.20
C ILE A 379 -17.28 -2.38 18.10
N LEU A 380 -18.56 -2.52 18.48
CA LEU A 380 -19.71 -2.36 17.56
C LEU A 380 -19.87 -0.92 17.03
N ALA A 381 -19.47 0.08 17.82
CA ALA A 381 -19.82 1.48 17.57
C ALA A 381 -18.88 2.23 16.60
N TYR A 382 -17.88 1.58 16.00
CA TYR A 382 -16.76 2.28 15.34
C TYR A 382 -16.73 2.12 13.83
N GLY A 383 -17.84 1.68 13.25
CA GLY A 383 -17.96 1.55 11.80
C GLY A 383 -16.99 0.52 11.23
N GLU A 384 -16.44 0.85 10.07
CA GLU A 384 -15.65 -0.06 9.26
C GLU A 384 -14.20 0.40 9.20
N LEU A 385 -13.27 -0.56 9.15
CA LEU A 385 -11.92 -0.27 8.68
C LEU A 385 -12.06 0.44 7.33
N TRP A 386 -11.39 1.57 7.14
CA TRP A 386 -11.52 2.39 5.94
C TRP A 386 -11.21 1.64 4.62
N GLY A 387 -11.53 2.26 3.48
CA GLY A 387 -11.17 1.71 2.17
C GLY A 387 -12.04 0.54 1.73
N ASN A 388 -13.32 0.79 1.43
CA ASN A 388 -14.26 -0.22 0.94
C ASN A 388 -13.80 -0.94 -0.35
N ASP A 389 -12.83 -0.37 -1.06
CA ASP A 389 -12.21 -0.93 -2.28
C ASP A 389 -10.75 -1.36 -2.05
N GLU A 390 -10.38 -1.74 -0.82
CA GLU A 390 -9.05 -2.29 -0.44
C GLU A 390 -7.88 -1.30 -0.44
N ILE A 391 -8.19 0.01 -0.45
CA ILE A 391 -7.21 1.11 -0.39
C ILE A 391 -7.40 1.93 0.90
N PHE A 392 -6.36 1.92 1.73
CA PHE A 392 -6.37 2.50 3.07
C PHE A 392 -6.04 3.99 3.11
N THR A 393 -5.21 4.47 2.19
CA THR A 393 -4.60 5.80 2.29
C THR A 393 -5.45 6.89 1.61
N TRP A 394 -6.60 6.55 1.03
CA TRP A 394 -7.40 7.46 0.23
C TRP A 394 -8.85 7.57 0.71
N HIS A 395 -9.37 8.80 0.79
CA HIS A 395 -10.79 9.08 0.89
C HIS A 395 -11.16 10.39 0.16
N PRO A 396 -12.41 10.56 -0.29
CA PRO A 396 -12.84 11.75 -1.02
C PRO A 396 -13.51 12.82 -0.14
N PHE A 397 -13.59 12.62 1.17
CA PHE A 397 -14.34 13.49 2.08
C PHE A 397 -13.61 14.77 2.48
N ARG A 398 -14.38 15.81 2.78
CA ARG A 398 -13.93 17.06 3.37
C ARG A 398 -13.64 16.92 4.87
N LEU A 399 -12.41 17.23 5.29
CA LEU A 399 -12.04 17.18 6.70
C LEU A 399 -12.64 18.32 7.53
N ASP A 400 -12.82 19.51 6.92
CA ASP A 400 -13.40 20.70 7.56
C ASP A 400 -14.90 20.54 7.90
N ARG A 401 -15.51 19.46 7.43
CA ARG A 401 -16.85 19.07 7.85
C ARG A 401 -16.86 18.27 9.14
N PHE A 402 -15.73 17.77 9.61
CA PHE A 402 -15.61 16.99 10.84
C PHE A 402 -14.86 17.77 11.93
N VAL A 403 -13.67 18.29 11.63
CA VAL A 403 -12.86 19.13 12.54
C VAL A 403 -12.75 20.55 12.02
N ASP A 404 -12.68 21.54 12.91
CA ASP A 404 -12.32 22.92 12.54
C ASP A 404 -10.80 23.13 12.42
N ASP A 405 -10.39 24.35 12.10
CA ASP A 405 -8.98 24.75 11.95
C ASP A 405 -8.15 24.57 13.25
N SER A 406 -8.80 24.46 14.41
CA SER A 406 -8.15 24.17 15.69
C SER A 406 -7.99 22.68 15.97
N GLY A 407 -8.55 21.82 15.13
CA GLY A 407 -8.63 20.38 15.32
C GLY A 407 -9.76 19.94 16.25
N ALA A 408 -10.64 20.85 16.67
CA ALA A 408 -11.78 20.51 17.51
C ALA A 408 -12.88 19.85 16.65
N VAL A 409 -13.50 18.79 17.17
CA VAL A 409 -14.60 18.14 16.46
C VAL A 409 -15.84 19.03 16.46
N VAL A 410 -16.38 19.31 15.28
CA VAL A 410 -17.56 20.17 15.08
C VAL A 410 -18.79 19.42 14.60
N ASN A 411 -18.66 18.21 14.04
CA ASN A 411 -19.80 17.46 13.50
C ASN A 411 -19.54 15.94 13.47
N PHE A 412 -20.39 15.18 14.17
CA PHE A 412 -20.41 13.71 14.20
C PHE A 412 -21.54 13.10 13.37
N ASN A 413 -22.20 13.91 12.55
CA ASN A 413 -23.40 13.51 11.83
C ASN A 413 -23.07 13.19 10.37
N HIS A 414 -24.02 12.51 9.73
CA HIS A 414 -23.91 12.01 8.36
C HIS A 414 -23.46 13.07 7.32
N ASP A 415 -23.76 14.35 7.58
CA ASP A 415 -23.39 15.48 6.73
C ASP A 415 -21.88 15.72 6.61
N ASN A 416 -21.06 15.11 7.48
CA ASN A 416 -19.60 15.22 7.41
C ASN A 416 -18.95 14.34 6.32
N ARG A 417 -19.74 13.54 5.59
CA ARG A 417 -19.31 12.76 4.42
C ARG A 417 -19.45 13.51 3.10
N GLU A 418 -19.30 14.84 3.14
CA GLU A 418 -19.33 15.64 1.93
C GLU A 418 -18.09 15.35 1.06
N ILE A 419 -18.32 14.95 -0.19
CA ILE A 419 -17.25 14.77 -1.18
C ILE A 419 -16.60 16.13 -1.46
N ARG A 420 -15.27 16.17 -1.53
CA ARG A 420 -14.54 17.39 -1.79
C ARG A 420 -14.90 17.97 -3.17
N ALA A 421 -15.29 19.24 -3.18
CA ALA A 421 -15.71 19.93 -4.40
C ALA A 421 -14.55 20.11 -5.41
N ASP A 422 -13.31 20.20 -4.93
CA ASP A 422 -12.12 20.28 -5.78
C ASP A 422 -11.87 18.96 -6.54
N PHE A 423 -12.12 17.80 -5.91
CA PHE A 423 -12.04 16.48 -6.58
C PHE A 423 -13.07 16.36 -7.71
N ILE A 424 -14.29 16.83 -7.46
CA ILE A 424 -15.36 16.85 -8.48
C ILE A 424 -15.01 17.82 -9.60
N SER A 425 -14.57 19.04 -9.25
CA SER A 425 -14.24 20.09 -10.24
C SER A 425 -13.05 19.71 -11.11
N ALA A 426 -12.08 18.98 -10.56
CA ALA A 426 -10.93 18.44 -11.27
C ALA A 426 -11.25 17.18 -12.09
N GLY A 427 -12.49 16.67 -12.05
CA GLY A 427 -12.90 15.46 -12.77
C GLY A 427 -12.32 14.16 -12.20
N LEU A 428 -11.85 14.18 -10.95
CA LEU A 428 -11.25 13.01 -10.29
C LEU A 428 -12.29 12.12 -9.59
N VAL A 429 -13.42 12.70 -9.23
CA VAL A 429 -14.54 12.01 -8.57
C VAL A 429 -15.86 12.38 -9.25
N ALA A 430 -16.72 11.38 -9.48
CA ALA A 430 -18.05 11.57 -10.06
C ALA A 430 -19.11 10.65 -9.41
N PRO A 431 -20.41 11.03 -9.43
CA PRO A 431 -21.47 10.10 -9.06
C PRO A 431 -21.51 8.88 -9.98
N TYR A 432 -21.75 7.69 -9.42
CA TYR A 432 -21.89 6.48 -10.21
C TYR A 432 -23.16 6.50 -11.10
N SER A 433 -23.05 5.91 -12.29
CA SER A 433 -24.12 5.75 -13.26
C SER A 433 -23.81 4.55 -14.15
N ALA A 434 -24.69 3.55 -14.16
CA ALA A 434 -24.47 2.32 -14.93
C ALA A 434 -24.42 2.56 -16.44
N THR A 435 -24.95 3.67 -16.95
CA THR A 435 -24.92 4.01 -18.38
C THR A 435 -23.60 4.61 -18.83
N THR A 436 -22.86 5.28 -17.93
CA THR A 436 -21.59 5.94 -18.24
C THR A 436 -20.37 5.20 -17.67
N HIS A 437 -20.58 4.33 -16.69
CA HIS A 437 -19.53 3.60 -15.98
C HIS A 437 -19.74 2.09 -16.16
N PRO A 438 -19.32 1.52 -17.32
CA PRO A 438 -19.56 0.12 -17.64
C PRO A 438 -18.79 -0.82 -16.71
N ALA A 439 -19.38 -1.98 -16.41
CA ALA A 439 -18.80 -2.96 -15.50
C ALA A 439 -17.47 -3.58 -15.98
N THR A 440 -17.11 -3.41 -17.26
CA THR A 440 -15.81 -3.80 -17.80
C THR A 440 -14.66 -2.90 -17.34
N ILE A 441 -14.97 -1.74 -16.77
CA ILE A 441 -14.01 -0.78 -16.21
C ILE A 441 -14.30 -0.54 -14.73
N TYR A 442 -15.58 -0.39 -14.39
CA TYR A 442 -16.06 -0.09 -13.05
C TYR A 442 -16.83 -1.27 -12.47
N LYS A 443 -16.10 -2.16 -11.81
CA LYS A 443 -16.70 -3.30 -11.10
C LYS A 443 -16.42 -3.15 -9.61
N ARG A 444 -17.43 -3.42 -8.79
CA ARG A 444 -17.28 -3.46 -7.33
C ARG A 444 -16.50 -4.71 -6.94
N ILE A 445 -15.49 -4.58 -6.08
CA ILE A 445 -14.88 -5.73 -5.41
C ILE A 445 -15.87 -6.23 -4.35
N VAL A 446 -16.45 -7.41 -4.56
CA VAL A 446 -17.39 -8.02 -3.62
C VAL A 446 -16.64 -9.02 -2.75
N ARG A 447 -16.74 -8.86 -1.43
CA ARG A 447 -16.26 -9.81 -0.41
C ARG A 447 -17.41 -10.28 0.45
N GLU A 448 -17.20 -11.39 1.18
CA GLU A 448 -18.20 -11.96 2.09
C GLU A 448 -18.72 -10.95 3.12
N TRP A 449 -17.88 -10.00 3.54
CA TRP A 449 -18.23 -8.95 4.49
C TRP A 449 -18.79 -7.67 3.83
N THR A 450 -18.77 -7.54 2.51
CA THR A 450 -19.15 -6.26 1.85
C THR A 450 -20.66 -5.99 1.83
N ASP A 451 -21.49 -6.98 2.17
CA ASP A 451 -22.95 -6.89 2.14
C ASP A 451 -23.60 -7.13 3.50
N PHE A 452 -22.92 -6.79 4.60
CA PHE A 452 -23.54 -6.80 5.92
C PHE A 452 -24.80 -5.91 5.93
N ALA A 453 -25.94 -6.54 6.19
CA ALA A 453 -27.14 -5.89 6.67
C ALA A 453 -27.30 -6.33 8.13
N TYR A 454 -27.06 -5.42 9.06
CA TYR A 454 -27.35 -5.65 10.48
C TYR A 454 -28.86 -5.63 10.71
#